data_AF-A0A256GMN0-F1
#
_entry.id   AF-A0A256GMN0-F1
#
_cell.length_a   1.000
_cell.length_b   1.000
_cell.length_c   1.000
_cell.angle_alpha   90.00
_cell.angle_beta   90.00
_cell.angle_gamma   90.00
#
_symmetry.space_group_name_H-M   'P 1'
#
loop_
_entity.id
_entity.type
_entity.pdbx_description
1 polymer ?
#
loop_
_entity_poly.entity_id
_entity_poly.type
_entity_poly.pdbx_seq_one_letter_code
_entity_poly.pdbx_strand_id
1 'polypeptide(L)' 'MRFGPSPALSAEQIAHARQLIHEDKKPVAEVARLLGVHRATLYRAIERNNVNTH' A
#
# COMPACT_ATOMS: atom_id res chain seq x y z
N MET A 1 -22.16 -7.13 -12.06
CA MET A 1 -20.90 -6.59 -12.62
C MET A 1 -19.83 -6.66 -11.55
N ARG A 2 -18.74 -7.40 -11.76
CA ARG A 2 -17.63 -7.47 -10.79
C ARG A 2 -16.47 -6.68 -11.38
N PHE A 3 -16.32 -5.46 -10.88
CA PHE A 3 -15.32 -4.50 -11.33
C PHE A 3 -13.92 -5.01 -11.00
N GLY A 4 -13.23 -5.56 -12.00
CA GLY A 4 -11.78 -5.74 -12.03
C GLY A 4 -11.18 -6.70 -11.00
N PRO A 5 -9.86 -6.97 -11.12
CA PRO A 5 -9.12 -7.69 -10.10
C PRO A 5 -9.11 -6.87 -8.80
N SER A 6 -9.42 -7.53 -7.68
CA SER A 6 -9.31 -6.92 -6.36
C SER A 6 -7.90 -6.36 -6.16
N PRO A 7 -7.76 -5.15 -5.59
CA PRO A 7 -6.45 -4.61 -5.29
C PRO A 7 -5.69 -5.57 -4.37
N ALA A 8 -4.40 -5.73 -4.61
CA ALA A 8 -3.54 -6.66 -3.85
C ALA A 8 -3.40 -6.28 -2.36
N LEU A 9 -3.79 -5.06 -1.98
CA LEU A 9 -3.81 -4.54 -0.61
C LEU A 9 -5.15 -3.85 -0.36
N SER A 10 -5.71 -4.03 0.83
CA SER A 10 -6.89 -3.29 1.28
C SER A 10 -6.54 -1.83 1.58
N ALA A 11 -7.56 -0.96 1.61
CA ALA A 11 -7.36 0.44 1.97
C ALA A 11 -6.77 0.60 3.39
N GLU A 12 -7.19 -0.25 4.33
CA GLU A 12 -6.65 -0.27 5.70
C GLU A 12 -5.17 -0.67 5.72
N GLN A 13 -4.77 -1.67 4.92
CA GLN A 13 -3.36 -2.05 4.81
C GLN A 13 -2.51 -0.92 4.21
N ILE A 14 -3.04 -0.16 3.25
CA ILE A 14 -2.36 0.99 2.66
C ILE A 14 -2.22 2.13 3.69
N ALA A 15 -3.27 2.41 4.46
CA ALA A 15 -3.23 3.42 5.52
C ALA A 15 -2.20 3.05 6.60
N HIS A 16 -2.20 1.80 7.05
CA HIS A 16 -1.23 1.30 8.01
C HIS A 16 0.20 1.32 7.47
N ALA A 17 0.40 0.94 6.20
CA ALA A 17 1.71 1.01 5.55
C ALA A 17 2.26 2.44 5.49
N ARG A 18 1.40 3.41 5.18
CA ARG A 18 1.76 4.84 5.17
C ARG A 18 2.18 5.29 6.57
N GLN A 19 1.45 4.90 7.60
CA GLN A 19 1.80 5.22 8.99
C GLN A 19 3.22 4.73 9.33
N LEU A 20 3.50 3.46 9.07
CA LEU A 20 4.82 2.87 9.33
C LEU A 20 5.96 3.57 8.57
N ILE A 21 5.71 4.01 7.34
CA ILE A 21 6.72 4.70 6.53
C ILE A 21 6.91 6.16 6.99
N HIS A 22 5.83 6.87 7.29
CA HIS A 22 5.87 8.31 7.56
C HIS A 22 6.11 8.66 9.03
N GLU A 23 5.48 7.94 9.96
CA GLU A 23 5.58 8.13 11.41
C GLU A 23 6.78 7.37 11.97
N ASP A 24 6.81 6.04 11.81
CA ASP A 24 7.89 5.19 12.35
C ASP A 24 9.19 5.24 11.53
N LYS A 25 9.20 5.98 10.41
CA LYS A 25 10.34 6.09 9.46
C LYS A 25 10.86 4.74 8.98
N LYS A 26 10.02 3.70 8.98
CA LYS A 26 10.44 2.37 8.54
C LYS A 26 10.72 2.36 7.04
N PRO A 27 11.78 1.66 6.60
CA PRO A 27 12.06 1.55 5.18
C PRO A 27 10.94 0.79 4.47
N VAL A 28 10.53 1.30 3.30
CA VAL A 28 9.43 0.72 2.49
C VAL A 28 9.63 -0.76 2.19
N ALA A 29 10.89 -1.20 2.03
CA ALA A 29 11.22 -2.61 1.80
C ALA A 29 10.89 -3.52 3.00
N GLU A 30 11.05 -3.01 4.23
CA GLU A 30 10.69 -3.72 5.45
C GLU A 30 9.17 -3.77 5.60
N VAL A 31 8.48 -2.65 5.38
CA VAL A 31 7.02 -2.60 5.42
C VAL A 31 6.39 -3.53 4.38
N ALA A 32 6.96 -3.59 3.17
CA ALA A 32 6.52 -4.54 2.13
C ALA A 32 6.68 -6.00 2.57
N ARG A 33 7.80 -6.33 3.24
CA ARG A 33 8.02 -7.66 3.82
C ARG A 33 7.03 -8.00 4.92
N LEU A 34 6.72 -7.04 5.82
CA LEU A 34 5.72 -7.22 6.86
C LEU A 34 4.33 -7.51 6.30
N LEU A 35 4.00 -6.90 5.16
CA LEU A 35 2.74 -7.12 4.45
C LEU A 35 2.77 -8.32 3.49
N GLY A 36 3.90 -9.04 3.39
CA GLY A 36 4.04 -10.19 2.49
C GLY A 36 3.99 -9.83 1.00
N VAL A 37 4.26 -8.59 0.62
CA VAL A 37 4.19 -8.11 -0.76
C VAL A 37 5.55 -7.63 -1.27
N HIS A 38 5.68 -7.55 -2.59
CA HIS A 38 6.84 -6.92 -3.19
C HIS A 38 6.78 -5.39 -3.01
N ARG A 39 7.94 -4.74 -2.82
CA ARG A 39 8.04 -3.27 -2.69
C ARG A 39 7.37 -2.52 -3.83
N ALA A 40 7.44 -3.05 -5.05
CA ALA A 40 6.81 -2.45 -6.22
C ALA A 40 5.28 -2.48 -6.14
N THR A 41 4.71 -3.53 -5.54
CA THR A 41 3.27 -3.62 -5.27
C THR A 41 2.85 -2.57 -4.25
N LEU A 42 3.66 -2.39 -3.20
CA LEU A 42 3.40 -1.37 -2.18
C LEU A 42 3.48 0.05 -2.76
N TYR A 43 4.49 0.37 -3.57
CA TYR A 43 4.58 1.66 -4.27
C TYR A 43 3.35 1.92 -5.14
N ARG A 44 2.99 0.98 -6.03
CA ARG A 44 1.82 1.13 -6.91
C ARG A 44 0.52 1.28 -6.14
N ALA A 45 0.37 0.59 -5.01
CA ALA A 45 -0.81 0.71 -4.15
C ALA A 45 -0.89 2.08 -3.47
N ILE A 46 0.24 2.60 -2.96
CA ILE A 46 0.32 3.94 -2.36
C ILE A 46 0.01 5.01 -3.41
N GLU A 47 0.60 4.93 -4.60
CA GLU A 47 0.35 5.86 -5.71
C GLU A 47 -1.11 5.80 -6.17
N ARG A 48 -1.66 4.60 -6.37
CA ARG A 48 -3.06 4.41 -6.80
C ARG A 48 -4.07 4.90 -5.77
N ASN A 49 -3.75 4.82 -4.48
CA ASN A 49 -4.58 5.36 -3.42
C ASN A 49 -4.55 6.90 -3.37
N ASN A 50 -3.46 7.56 -3.77
CA ASN A 50 -3.40 9.03 -3.87
C ASN A 50 -4.23 9.60 -5.04
N VAL A 51 -4.37 8.85 -6.15
CA VAL A 51 -5.12 9.33 -7.33
C VAL A 51 -6.64 9.11 -7.26
N ASN A 52 -7.16 8.39 -6.26
CA ASN A 52 -8.61 8.19 -6.07
C ASN A 52 -9.26 9.22 -5.14
N THR A 53 -8.58 10.31 -4.81
CA THR A 53 -9.06 11.40 -3.93
C THR A 53 -9.53 12.64 -4.72
N HIS A 54 -9.93 12.48 -5.99
CA HIS A 54 -10.48 13.56 -6.82
C HIS A 54 -11.92 13.28 -7.23
#